data_AF-A0A1C2H9J7-F1
#
_entry.id   AF-A0A1C2H9J7-F1
#
_cell.length_a   1.000
_cell.length_b   1.000
_cell.length_c   1.000
_cell.angle_alpha   90.00
_cell.angle_beta   90.00
_cell.angle_gamma   90.00
#
_symmetry.space_group_name_H-M   'P 1'
#
loop_
_entity.id
_entity.type
_entity.pdbx_description
1 polymer ?
#
loop_
_entity_poly.entity_id
_entity_poly.type
_entity_poly.pdbx_seq_one_letter_code
_entity_poly.pdbx_strand_id
1 'polypeptide(L)'
;MGLNTDARPSRHGTTDEESRMFHQAEENLRQAKEALRLAQEAYDRLASRRPIRIPARKRKQIHNRKSLTDEERRARCREAERLATERRLELREQAQKRAFIYSFGADNSIVQPTDELVSLFQEAGSLDEFAKRLAITRRDALHALKAAGFDVVEDIAKAWECGKSLRALSQEHGPTPQTISKWIKSTGRVIKPRNSNQKYDRARMYELFNDGWTTNKIATTMKFSWATVQRCKANWWEAKNTQV
;
A
#
# COMPACT_ATOMS: atom_id res chain seq x y z
N MET A 1 16.32 -72.99 72.35
CA MET A 1 17.34 -71.94 72.57
C MET A 1 17.36 -71.08 71.31
N GLY A 2 17.02 -69.80 71.28
CA GLY A 2 16.89 -68.83 72.36
C GLY A 2 17.68 -67.57 71.99
N LEU A 3 16.99 -66.65 71.30
CA LEU A 3 17.11 -65.18 71.39
C LEU A 3 18.26 -64.41 70.70
N ASN A 4 17.81 -63.28 70.14
CA ASN A 4 18.43 -61.95 70.05
C ASN A 4 19.24 -61.56 68.80
N THR A 5 18.52 -60.96 67.85
CA THR A 5 19.04 -59.90 66.98
C THR A 5 18.23 -58.62 67.20
N ASP A 6 18.57 -57.88 68.26
CA ASP A 6 18.14 -56.50 68.49
C ASP A 6 19.11 -55.57 67.74
N ALA A 7 18.72 -55.12 66.54
CA ALA A 7 19.38 -54.01 65.86
C ALA A 7 18.44 -52.80 65.88
N ARG A 8 18.67 -51.89 66.82
CA ARG A 8 17.97 -50.59 66.90
C ARG A 8 18.31 -49.74 65.68
N PRO A 9 17.33 -49.22 64.92
CA PRO A 9 17.59 -48.24 63.89
C PRO A 9 17.93 -46.88 64.52
N SER A 10 19.07 -46.35 64.12
CA SER A 10 19.58 -45.03 64.48
C SER A 10 18.61 -43.94 64.02
N ARG A 11 17.87 -43.36 64.96
CA ARG A 11 17.22 -42.06 64.79
C ARG A 11 18.27 -41.01 65.09
N HIS A 12 18.80 -40.33 64.07
CA HIS A 12 19.28 -38.93 64.13
C HIS A 12 19.83 -38.52 62.75
N GLY A 13 19.23 -37.51 62.12
CA GLY A 13 19.88 -36.81 60.99
C GLY A 13 19.01 -36.04 59.98
N THR A 14 17.68 -36.11 59.97
CA THR A 14 16.90 -35.50 58.85
C THR A 14 16.38 -34.09 59.09
N THR A 15 16.45 -33.56 60.32
CA THR A 15 15.72 -32.34 60.68
C THR A 15 16.26 -31.04 60.06
N ASP A 16 17.56 -30.97 59.78
CA ASP A 16 18.19 -29.73 59.30
C ASP A 16 18.05 -29.54 57.78
N GLU A 17 18.13 -30.62 56.99
CA GLU A 17 17.91 -30.56 55.55
C GLU A 17 16.44 -30.34 55.21
N GLU A 18 15.53 -31.01 55.93
CA GLU A 18 14.09 -30.80 55.80
C GLU A 18 13.71 -29.36 56.13
N SER A 19 14.31 -28.76 57.16
CA SER A 19 14.09 -27.36 57.52
C SER A 19 14.57 -26.39 56.43
N ARG A 20 15.73 -26.66 55.81
CA ARG A 20 16.24 -25.83 54.69
C ARG A 20 15.36 -25.95 53.45
N MET A 21 14.93 -27.17 53.10
CA MET A 21 14.05 -27.38 51.96
C MET A 21 12.69 -26.72 52.17
N PHE A 22 12.14 -26.79 53.39
CA PHE A 22 10.89 -26.13 53.74
C PHE A 22 11.01 -24.61 53.59
N HIS A 23 12.09 -24.02 54.10
CA HIS A 23 12.30 -22.58 54.01
C HIS A 23 12.49 -22.10 52.56
N GLN A 24 13.21 -22.87 51.74
CA GLN A 24 13.34 -22.60 50.31
C GLN A 24 11.99 -22.70 49.57
N ALA A 25 11.14 -23.67 49.93
CA ALA A 25 9.82 -23.84 49.34
C ALA A 25 8.89 -22.66 49.68
N GLU A 26 8.96 -22.15 50.92
CA GLU A 26 8.21 -20.94 51.33
C GLU A 26 8.66 -19.69 50.57
N GLU A 27 9.97 -19.52 50.37
CA GLU A 27 10.50 -18.38 49.64
C GLU A 27 10.09 -18.43 48.15
N ASN A 28 10.17 -19.61 47.53
CA ASN A 28 9.69 -19.83 46.17
C ASN A 28 8.20 -19.53 46.03
N LEU A 29 7.38 -19.96 47.02
CA LEU A 29 5.95 -19.68 47.03
C LEU A 29 5.66 -18.17 47.16
N ARG A 30 6.47 -17.45 47.95
CA ARG A 30 6.36 -16.00 48.10
C ARG A 30 6.68 -15.27 46.80
N GLN A 31 7.78 -15.65 46.13
CA GLN A 31 8.18 -15.09 44.84
C GLN A 31 7.13 -15.35 43.75
N ALA A 32 6.56 -16.57 43.70
CA ALA A 32 5.51 -16.91 42.75
C ALA A 32 4.23 -16.06 42.94
N LYS A 33 3.84 -15.78 44.19
CA LYS A 33 2.70 -14.91 44.49
C LYS A 33 2.94 -13.45 44.07
N GLU A 34 4.14 -12.93 44.29
CA GLU A 34 4.49 -11.57 43.83
C GLU A 34 4.51 -11.46 42.31
N ALA A 35 5.09 -12.45 41.61
CA ALA A 35 5.08 -12.50 40.16
C ALA A 35 3.66 -12.52 39.58
N LEU A 36 2.76 -13.32 40.18
CA LEU A 36 1.34 -13.35 39.80
C LEU A 36 0.67 -11.98 39.99
N ARG A 37 0.93 -11.30 41.11
CA ARG A 37 0.38 -9.97 41.40
C ARG A 37 0.84 -8.95 40.35
N LEU A 38 2.13 -8.92 40.03
CA LEU A 38 2.70 -8.02 39.03
C LEU A 38 2.14 -8.29 37.62
N ALA A 39 1.96 -9.55 37.26
CA ALA A 39 1.34 -9.93 35.98
C ALA A 39 -0.11 -9.45 35.89
N GLN A 40 -0.88 -9.57 36.97
CA GLN A 40 -2.25 -9.08 37.04
C GLN A 40 -2.33 -7.55 36.91
N GLU A 41 -1.47 -6.82 37.62
CA GLU A 41 -1.38 -5.35 37.50
C GLU A 41 -1.02 -4.91 36.08
N ALA A 42 -0.12 -5.63 35.41
CA ALA A 42 0.23 -5.36 34.01
C ALA A 42 -0.95 -5.59 33.06
N TYR A 43 -1.72 -6.67 33.28
CA TYR A 43 -2.93 -6.95 32.53
C TYR A 43 -3.98 -5.84 32.70
N ASP A 44 -4.23 -5.40 33.93
CA ASP A 44 -5.20 -4.35 34.22
C ASP A 44 -4.78 -2.99 33.61
N ARG A 45 -3.48 -2.70 33.57
CA ARG A 45 -2.92 -1.53 32.85
C ARG A 45 -3.12 -1.60 31.33
N LEU A 46 -3.09 -2.80 30.75
CA LEU A 46 -3.36 -2.99 29.32
C LEU A 46 -4.86 -2.95 29.03
N ALA A 47 -5.69 -3.53 29.90
CA ALA A 47 -7.15 -3.53 29.77
C ALA A 47 -7.75 -2.11 29.95
N SER A 48 -7.17 -1.28 30.80
CA SER A 48 -7.57 0.12 30.98
C SER A 48 -7.19 1.04 29.82
N ARG A 49 -6.25 0.62 28.94
CA ARG A 49 -6.03 1.30 27.66
C ARG A 49 -7.20 0.97 26.74
N ARG A 50 -8.09 1.96 26.57
CA ARG A 50 -9.25 1.86 25.67
C ARG A 50 -8.84 1.21 24.35
N PRO A 51 -9.52 0.14 23.90
CA PRO A 51 -9.22 -0.46 22.61
C PRO A 51 -9.31 0.62 21.54
N ILE A 52 -8.29 0.71 20.70
CA ILE A 52 -8.34 1.47 19.45
C ILE A 52 -9.61 0.98 18.75
N ARG A 53 -10.59 1.87 18.60
CA ARG A 53 -11.81 1.59 17.83
C ARG A 53 -11.35 1.36 16.39
N ILE A 54 -11.02 0.12 16.05
CA ILE A 54 -10.96 -0.31 14.66
C ILE A 54 -12.39 -0.17 14.17
N PRO A 55 -12.70 0.77 13.25
CA PRO A 55 -14.04 0.92 12.75
C PRO A 55 -14.44 -0.41 12.11
N ALA A 56 -15.33 -1.14 12.79
CA ALA A 56 -15.90 -2.35 12.24
C ALA A 56 -16.44 -1.98 10.86
N ARG A 57 -15.92 -2.62 9.80
CA ARG A 57 -16.52 -2.55 8.48
C ARG A 57 -17.98 -2.89 8.67
N LYS A 58 -18.87 -1.90 8.51
CA LYS A 58 -20.31 -2.09 8.52
C LYS A 58 -20.62 -3.14 7.44
N ARG A 59 -20.71 -4.41 7.84
CA ARG A 59 -21.42 -5.43 7.08
C ARG A 59 -22.82 -4.86 6.93
N LYS A 60 -23.22 -4.56 5.69
CA LYS A 60 -24.56 -4.11 5.38
C LYS A 60 -25.50 -5.20 5.90
N GLN A 61 -26.11 -4.95 7.07
CA GLN A 61 -27.29 -5.68 7.49
C GLN A 61 -28.32 -5.41 6.40
N ILE A 62 -28.63 -6.44 5.63
CA ILE A 62 -29.79 -6.44 4.74
C ILE A 62 -30.98 -6.48 5.71
N HIS A 63 -31.44 -5.30 6.12
CA HIS A 63 -32.67 -5.18 6.86
C HIS A 63 -33.78 -5.79 6.00
N ASN A 64 -34.49 -6.75 6.57
CA ASN A 64 -35.78 -7.23 6.10
C ASN A 64 -36.63 -6.01 5.73
N ARG A 65 -36.79 -5.77 4.42
CA ARG A 65 -37.67 -4.75 3.90
C ARG A 65 -39.08 -5.20 4.22
N LYS A 66 -39.69 -4.57 5.23
CA LYS A 66 -41.16 -4.45 5.25
C LYS A 66 -41.56 -3.90 3.88
N SER A 67 -42.54 -4.53 3.24
CA SER A 67 -43.08 -4.09 1.97
C SER A 67 -43.67 -2.70 2.17
N LEU A 68 -42.89 -1.66 1.87
CA LEU A 68 -43.40 -0.30 1.81
C LEU A 68 -44.52 -0.25 0.78
N THR A 69 -45.60 0.45 1.14
CA THR A 69 -46.68 0.74 0.21
C THR A 69 -46.15 1.61 -0.93
N ASP A 70 -46.81 1.58 -2.09
CA ASP A 70 -46.33 2.33 -3.26
C ASP A 70 -46.27 3.85 -3.01
N GLU A 71 -47.10 4.35 -2.12
CA GLU A 71 -47.12 5.75 -1.70
C GLU A 71 -45.87 6.12 -0.88
N GLU A 72 -45.47 5.28 0.08
CA GLU A 72 -44.24 5.47 0.85
C GLU A 72 -42.98 5.34 -0.04
N ARG A 73 -43.01 4.47 -1.06
CA ARG A 73 -41.91 4.36 -2.04
C ARG A 73 -41.76 5.65 -2.85
N ARG A 74 -42.88 6.21 -3.32
CA ARG A 74 -42.89 7.48 -4.07
C ARG A 74 -42.41 8.64 -3.23
N ALA A 75 -42.82 8.73 -1.95
CA ALA A 75 -42.35 9.75 -1.02
C ALA A 75 -40.83 9.66 -0.79
N ARG A 76 -40.30 8.46 -0.55
CA ARG A 76 -38.84 8.24 -0.38
C ARG A 76 -38.04 8.54 -1.64
N CYS A 77 -38.56 8.23 -2.82
CA CYS A 77 -37.91 8.59 -4.09
C CYS A 77 -37.78 10.11 -4.23
N ARG A 78 -38.85 10.88 -3.97
CA ARG A 78 -38.82 12.34 -4.04
C ARG A 78 -37.83 12.96 -3.04
N GLU A 79 -37.80 12.43 -1.81
CA GLU A 79 -36.88 12.90 -0.78
C GLU A 79 -35.42 12.57 -1.13
N ALA A 80 -35.16 11.37 -1.67
CA ALA A 80 -33.84 10.97 -2.13
C ALA A 80 -33.36 11.81 -3.33
N GLU A 81 -34.27 12.15 -4.26
CA GLU A 81 -33.97 13.05 -5.37
C GLU A 81 -33.62 14.45 -4.87
N ARG A 82 -34.39 15.01 -3.93
CA ARG A 82 -34.09 16.31 -3.32
C ARG A 82 -32.70 16.32 -2.66
N LEU A 83 -32.41 15.33 -1.83
CA LEU A 83 -31.09 15.18 -1.19
C LEU A 83 -29.96 14.97 -2.21
N ALA A 84 -30.22 14.27 -3.32
CA ALA A 84 -29.23 14.10 -4.39
C ALA A 84 -28.95 15.41 -5.13
N THR A 85 -29.98 16.25 -5.33
CA THR A 85 -29.82 17.59 -5.92
C THR A 85 -29.07 18.54 -5.00
N GLU A 86 -29.38 18.55 -3.70
CA GLU A 86 -28.66 19.34 -2.68
C GLU A 86 -27.18 18.95 -2.64
N ARG A 87 -26.85 17.65 -2.60
CA ARG A 87 -25.46 17.18 -2.64
C ARG A 87 -24.73 17.54 -3.93
N ARG A 88 -25.42 17.51 -5.08
CA ARG A 88 -24.82 17.94 -6.36
C ARG A 88 -24.51 19.43 -6.35
N LEU A 89 -25.38 20.25 -5.77
CA LEU A 89 -25.16 21.69 -5.61
C LEU A 89 -23.99 21.96 -4.65
N GLU A 90 -23.95 21.30 -3.48
CA GLU A 90 -22.82 21.43 -2.53
C GLU A 90 -21.48 21.05 -3.17
N LEU A 91 -21.43 19.95 -3.93
CA LEU A 91 -20.22 19.53 -4.64
C LEU A 91 -19.82 20.55 -5.72
N ARG A 92 -20.78 21.14 -6.42
CA ARG A 92 -20.53 22.18 -7.41
C ARG A 92 -20.02 23.46 -6.76
N GLU A 93 -20.61 23.89 -5.66
CA GLU A 93 -20.12 25.05 -4.89
C GLU A 93 -18.73 24.81 -4.30
N GLN A 94 -18.46 23.62 -3.75
CA GLN A 94 -17.12 23.27 -3.28
C GLN A 94 -16.10 23.23 -4.42
N ALA A 95 -16.48 22.74 -5.59
CA ALA A 95 -15.64 22.76 -6.78
C ALA A 95 -15.37 24.20 -7.25
N GLN A 96 -16.38 25.08 -7.22
CA GLN A 96 -16.23 26.50 -7.55
C GLN A 96 -15.38 27.26 -6.53
N LYS A 97 -15.57 27.03 -5.22
CA LYS A 97 -14.73 27.60 -4.15
C LYS A 97 -13.28 27.15 -4.29
N ARG A 98 -13.05 25.87 -4.64
CA ARG A 98 -11.70 25.38 -4.94
C ARG A 98 -11.14 26.02 -6.21
N ALA A 99 -11.93 26.12 -7.28
CA ALA A 99 -11.51 26.79 -8.50
C ALA A 99 -11.13 28.26 -8.25
N PHE A 100 -11.87 28.95 -7.37
CA PHE A 100 -11.59 30.33 -6.95
C PHE A 100 -10.27 30.45 -6.15
N ILE A 101 -10.01 29.53 -5.23
CA ILE A 101 -8.73 29.48 -4.48
C ILE A 101 -7.55 29.22 -5.43
N TYR A 102 -7.75 28.51 -6.54
CA TYR A 102 -6.72 28.23 -7.54
C TYR A 102 -6.73 29.18 -8.76
N SER A 103 -7.68 30.12 -8.86
CA SER A 103 -7.75 31.10 -9.95
C SER A 103 -7.01 32.40 -9.64
N PHE A 104 -6.42 32.56 -8.46
CA PHE A 104 -5.57 33.69 -8.12
C PHE A 104 -4.09 33.38 -8.34
N GLY A 105 -3.68 33.60 -9.58
CA GLY A 105 -2.30 33.72 -10.03
C GLY A 105 -2.24 34.42 -11.39
N ALA A 106 -3.16 35.36 -11.63
CA ALA A 106 -3.27 36.07 -12.91
C ALA A 106 -2.20 37.16 -13.11
N ASP A 107 -1.42 37.47 -12.08
CA ASP A 107 -0.38 38.53 -12.12
C ASP A 107 1.04 38.00 -12.34
N ASN A 108 1.22 36.72 -12.65
CA ASN A 108 2.52 36.20 -13.06
C ASN A 108 2.68 36.32 -14.58
N SER A 109 2.60 37.54 -15.12
CA SER A 109 3.04 37.79 -16.49
C SER A 109 4.52 37.47 -16.57
N ILE A 110 4.88 36.43 -17.31
CA ILE A 110 6.28 36.08 -17.54
C ILE A 110 6.87 37.20 -18.39
N VAL A 111 7.72 38.03 -17.76
CA VAL A 111 8.32 39.22 -18.40
C VAL A 111 9.42 38.83 -19.40
N GLN A 112 9.85 37.57 -19.43
CA GLN A 112 11.00 37.15 -20.20
C GLN A 112 10.67 36.84 -21.67
N PRO A 113 11.61 37.12 -22.60
CA PRO A 113 11.48 36.77 -24.01
C PRO A 113 11.31 35.25 -24.19
N THR A 114 10.46 34.84 -25.13
CA THR A 114 10.15 33.42 -25.39
C THR A 114 11.38 32.58 -25.69
N ASP A 115 12.38 33.14 -26.37
CA ASP A 115 13.59 32.41 -26.78
C ASP A 115 14.53 32.11 -25.61
N GLU A 116 14.51 32.93 -24.56
CA GLU A 116 15.35 32.75 -23.36
C GLU A 116 14.79 31.66 -22.42
N LEU A 117 13.49 31.40 -22.49
CA LEU A 117 12.82 30.42 -21.62
C LEU A 117 13.34 29.00 -21.84
N VAL A 118 13.66 28.63 -23.08
CA VAL A 118 14.17 27.30 -23.41
C VAL A 118 15.59 27.12 -22.85
N SER A 119 16.46 28.13 -23.01
CA SER A 119 17.81 28.12 -22.46
C SER A 119 17.80 28.04 -20.94
N LEU A 120 16.95 28.83 -20.28
CA LEU A 120 16.80 28.78 -18.83
C LEU A 120 16.26 27.46 -18.32
N PHE A 121 15.38 26.80 -19.08
CA PHE A 121 14.92 25.46 -18.75
C PHE A 121 16.04 24.42 -18.87
N GLN A 122 16.87 24.51 -19.92
CA GLN A 122 18.04 23.63 -20.08
C GLN A 122 19.06 23.82 -18.94
N GLU A 123 19.29 25.07 -18.52
CA GLU A 123 20.15 25.39 -17.36
C GLU A 123 19.57 24.94 -16.02
N ALA A 124 18.24 24.97 -15.87
CA ALA A 124 17.56 24.50 -14.66
C ALA A 124 17.50 22.97 -14.60
N GLY A 125 17.52 22.28 -15.74
CA GLY A 125 17.51 20.82 -15.84
C GLY A 125 16.21 20.13 -15.37
N SER A 126 15.32 20.83 -14.66
CA SER A 126 14.08 20.33 -14.11
C SER A 126 12.97 21.37 -14.19
N LEU A 127 11.75 20.92 -14.46
CA LEU A 127 10.57 21.79 -14.51
C LEU A 127 10.27 22.42 -13.15
N ASP A 128 10.59 21.72 -12.06
CA ASP A 128 10.38 22.22 -10.71
C ASP A 128 11.38 23.32 -10.35
N GLU A 129 12.62 23.19 -10.79
CA GLU A 129 13.64 24.23 -10.60
C GLU A 129 13.37 25.44 -11.47
N PHE A 130 12.98 25.23 -12.73
CA PHE A 130 12.57 26.29 -13.64
C PHE A 130 11.39 27.10 -13.09
N ALA A 131 10.33 26.42 -12.63
CA ALA A 131 9.17 27.08 -12.02
C ALA A 131 9.54 27.86 -10.75
N LYS A 132 10.43 27.32 -9.91
CA LYS A 132 10.95 28.02 -8.72
C LYS A 132 11.75 29.26 -9.09
N ARG A 133 12.65 29.19 -10.08
CA ARG A 133 13.47 30.33 -10.53
C ARG A 133 12.61 31.49 -11.03
N LEU A 134 11.53 31.19 -11.74
CA LEU A 134 10.61 32.19 -12.27
C LEU A 134 9.50 32.59 -11.27
N ALA A 135 9.48 32.00 -10.07
CA ALA A 135 8.42 32.17 -9.07
C ALA A 135 7.00 31.94 -9.62
N ILE A 136 6.86 31.05 -10.61
CA ILE A 136 5.59 30.70 -11.26
C ILE A 136 5.12 29.31 -10.87
N THR A 137 3.86 28.99 -11.16
CA THR A 137 3.38 27.62 -10.95
C THR A 137 3.95 26.69 -12.04
N ARG A 138 4.07 25.40 -11.71
CA ARG A 138 4.48 24.36 -12.68
C ARG A 138 3.60 24.35 -13.94
N ARG A 139 2.31 24.67 -13.79
CA ARG A 139 1.38 24.72 -14.92
C ARG A 139 1.71 25.89 -15.84
N ASP A 140 1.99 27.05 -15.29
CA ASP A 140 2.33 28.24 -16.06
C ASP A 140 3.69 28.05 -16.74
N ALA A 141 4.65 27.43 -16.05
CA ALA A 141 5.92 27.01 -16.65
C ALA A 141 5.75 26.13 -17.90
N LEU A 142 4.85 25.14 -17.86
CA LEU A 142 4.54 24.31 -19.02
C LEU A 142 3.91 25.11 -20.16
N HIS A 143 2.98 26.02 -19.85
CA HIS A 143 2.37 26.89 -20.86
C HIS A 143 3.39 27.85 -21.48
N ALA A 144 4.30 28.40 -20.68
CA ALA A 144 5.36 29.29 -21.14
C ALA A 144 6.35 28.58 -22.06
N LEU A 145 6.82 27.41 -21.68
CA LEU A 145 7.70 26.60 -22.51
C LEU A 145 7.02 26.17 -23.81
N LYS A 146 5.74 25.80 -23.74
CA LYS A 146 4.96 25.47 -24.94
C LYS A 146 4.76 26.67 -25.85
N ALA A 147 4.54 27.88 -25.30
CA ALA A 147 4.48 29.12 -26.06
C ALA A 147 5.83 29.47 -26.72
N ALA A 148 6.94 29.12 -26.07
CA ALA A 148 8.29 29.19 -26.61
C ALA A 148 8.64 28.06 -27.61
N GLY A 149 7.68 27.19 -27.97
CA GLY A 149 7.88 26.11 -28.93
C GLY A 149 8.48 24.81 -28.36
N PHE A 150 8.69 24.71 -27.04
CA PHE A 150 9.20 23.51 -26.38
C PHE A 150 8.09 22.76 -25.63
N ASP A 151 7.64 21.62 -26.18
CA ASP A 151 6.65 20.76 -25.51
C ASP A 151 7.34 19.71 -24.61
N VAL A 152 7.49 20.07 -23.33
CA VAL A 152 8.06 19.20 -22.28
C VAL A 152 7.35 17.84 -22.20
N VAL A 153 6.04 17.80 -22.43
CA VAL A 153 5.26 16.55 -22.35
C VAL A 153 5.64 15.61 -23.48
N GLU A 154 5.83 16.14 -24.69
CA GLU A 154 6.24 15.36 -25.85
C GLU A 154 7.70 14.89 -25.74
N ASP A 155 8.59 15.71 -25.19
CA ASP A 155 9.98 15.32 -24.93
C ASP A 155 10.09 14.15 -23.95
N ILE A 156 9.37 14.23 -22.82
CA ILE A 156 9.27 13.14 -21.84
C ILE A 156 8.72 11.87 -22.49
N ALA A 157 7.75 12.02 -23.39
CA ALA A 157 7.11 10.92 -24.06
C ALA A 157 8.04 10.21 -25.08
N LYS A 158 8.87 10.98 -25.80
CA LYS A 158 9.95 10.43 -26.64
C LYS A 158 11.03 9.73 -25.80
N ALA A 159 11.43 10.33 -24.68
CA ALA A 159 12.41 9.74 -23.78
C ALA A 159 11.92 8.40 -23.18
N TRP A 160 10.62 8.27 -22.94
CA TRP A 160 9.97 7.01 -22.57
C TRP A 160 10.05 5.95 -23.69
N GLU A 161 9.81 6.33 -24.95
CA GLU A 161 9.94 5.41 -26.10
C GLU A 161 11.37 4.90 -26.27
N CYS A 162 12.37 5.73 -25.95
CA CYS A 162 13.77 5.33 -25.88
C CYS A 162 14.11 4.38 -24.71
N GLY A 163 13.11 3.96 -23.92
CA GLY A 163 13.27 2.98 -22.85
C GLY A 163 13.65 3.56 -21.48
N LYS A 164 13.64 4.89 -21.29
CA LYS A 164 13.82 5.47 -19.96
C LYS A 164 12.66 5.05 -19.04
N SER A 165 12.99 4.65 -17.81
CA SER A 165 11.96 4.29 -16.83
C SER A 165 11.19 5.52 -16.30
N LEU A 166 9.94 5.35 -15.88
CA LEU A 166 9.15 6.42 -15.23
C LEU A 166 9.85 7.02 -14.00
N ARG A 167 10.71 6.25 -13.31
CA ARG A 167 11.49 6.74 -12.18
C ARG A 167 12.61 7.67 -12.64
N ALA A 168 13.33 7.29 -13.70
CA ALA A 168 14.39 8.12 -14.25
C ALA A 168 13.82 9.45 -14.75
N LEU A 169 12.73 9.41 -15.53
CA LEU A 169 12.03 10.62 -16.01
C LEU A 169 11.54 11.51 -14.86
N SER A 170 11.10 10.92 -13.75
CA SER A 170 10.67 11.67 -12.57
C SER A 170 11.81 12.37 -11.86
N GLN A 171 12.97 11.75 -11.77
CA GLN A 171 14.17 12.36 -11.19
C GLN A 171 14.71 13.49 -12.07
N GLU A 172 14.70 13.28 -13.39
CA GLU A 172 15.21 14.23 -14.37
C GLU A 172 14.33 15.48 -14.44
N HIS A 173 13.02 15.32 -14.68
CA HIS A 173 12.16 16.47 -14.95
C HIS A 173 11.50 17.07 -13.71
N GLY A 174 11.47 16.34 -12.57
CA GLY A 174 10.86 16.76 -11.30
C GLY A 174 9.46 16.18 -10.97
N PRO A 175 8.48 16.16 -11.90
CA PRO A 175 7.15 15.63 -11.63
C PRO A 175 7.16 14.17 -11.16
N THR A 176 6.18 13.83 -10.32
CA THR A 176 6.03 12.45 -9.81
C THR A 176 5.83 11.45 -10.96
N PRO A 177 6.20 10.16 -10.78
CA PRO A 177 6.02 9.14 -11.81
C PRO A 177 4.56 8.96 -12.24
N GLN A 178 3.61 9.28 -11.35
CA GLN A 178 2.17 9.24 -11.63
C GLN A 178 1.76 10.36 -12.60
N THR A 179 2.29 11.57 -12.40
CA THR A 179 2.07 12.71 -13.30
C THR A 179 2.65 12.44 -14.67
N ILE A 180 3.90 11.97 -14.73
CA ILE A 180 4.56 11.60 -15.98
C ILE A 180 3.77 10.50 -16.70
N SER A 181 3.29 9.50 -15.98
CA SER A 181 2.44 8.46 -16.58
C SER A 181 1.16 9.02 -17.20
N LYS A 182 0.55 10.06 -16.60
CA LYS A 182 -0.62 10.72 -17.18
C LYS A 182 -0.25 11.50 -18.43
N TRP A 183 0.87 12.22 -18.41
CA TRP A 183 1.37 13.01 -19.55
C TRP A 183 1.69 12.14 -20.76
N ILE A 184 2.41 11.04 -20.57
CA ILE A 184 2.69 10.09 -21.65
C ILE A 184 1.38 9.54 -22.23
N LYS A 185 0.41 9.18 -21.39
CA LYS A 185 -0.91 8.71 -21.86
C LYS A 185 -1.68 9.78 -22.63
N SER A 186 -1.58 11.06 -22.25
CA SER A 186 -2.24 12.14 -23.00
C SER A 186 -1.65 12.34 -24.40
N THR A 187 -0.43 11.90 -24.66
CA THR A 187 0.15 11.87 -26.02
C THR A 187 -0.32 10.68 -26.87
N GLY A 188 -1.17 9.81 -26.34
CA GLY A 188 -1.65 8.59 -27.03
C GLY A 188 -0.77 7.35 -26.84
N ARG A 189 0.37 7.47 -26.13
CA ARG A 189 1.28 6.35 -25.89
C ARG A 189 0.77 5.41 -24.81
N VAL A 190 0.97 4.12 -25.03
CA VAL A 190 0.53 3.06 -24.12
C VAL A 190 1.59 2.78 -23.07
N ILE A 191 1.30 3.15 -21.81
CA ILE A 191 2.08 2.66 -20.67
C ILE A 191 1.47 1.35 -20.19
N LYS A 192 2.26 0.28 -20.31
CA LYS A 192 1.94 -1.02 -19.70
C LYS A 192 1.71 -0.82 -18.18
N PRO A 193 0.58 -1.25 -17.62
CA PRO A 193 0.27 -1.03 -16.21
C PRO A 193 1.36 -1.63 -15.32
N ARG A 194 1.67 -0.99 -14.17
CA ARG A 194 2.75 -1.41 -13.26
C ARG A 194 2.68 -2.89 -12.84
N ASN A 195 1.48 -3.46 -12.80
CA ASN A 195 1.24 -4.87 -12.47
C ASN A 195 1.36 -5.83 -13.66
N SER A 196 1.59 -5.32 -14.87
CA SER A 196 1.97 -6.11 -16.04
C SER A 196 3.48 -6.36 -16.11
N ASN A 197 4.26 -5.91 -15.10
CA ASN A 197 5.60 -6.42 -14.82
C ASN A 197 5.50 -7.89 -14.37
N GLN A 198 5.07 -8.75 -15.28
CA GLN A 198 5.46 -10.14 -15.26
C GLN A 198 6.98 -10.13 -15.21
N LYS A 199 7.54 -10.51 -14.05
CA LYS A 199 8.98 -10.58 -13.82
C LYS A 199 9.69 -11.59 -14.73
N TYR A 200 8.93 -12.31 -15.54
CA TYR A 200 9.35 -13.42 -16.37
C TYR A 200 8.53 -13.42 -17.66
N ASP A 201 9.18 -13.76 -18.76
CA ASP A 201 8.55 -13.94 -20.05
C ASP A 201 7.63 -15.17 -20.03
N ARG A 202 6.32 -14.93 -19.98
CA ARG A 202 5.31 -16.00 -19.97
C ARG A 202 5.25 -16.74 -21.29
N ALA A 203 5.44 -16.06 -22.42
CA ALA A 203 5.38 -16.69 -23.73
C ALA A 203 6.48 -17.74 -23.84
N ARG A 204 7.71 -17.36 -23.44
CA ARG A 204 8.83 -18.29 -23.40
C ARG A 204 8.61 -19.48 -22.46
N MET A 205 7.98 -19.28 -21.30
CA MET A 205 7.62 -20.41 -20.41
C MET A 205 6.58 -21.34 -21.03
N TYR A 206 5.60 -20.79 -21.76
CA TYR A 206 4.56 -21.58 -22.42
C TYR A 206 5.13 -22.45 -23.54
N GLU A 207 6.07 -21.92 -24.32
CA GLU A 207 6.84 -22.70 -25.30
C GLU A 207 7.55 -23.88 -24.62
N LEU A 208 8.29 -23.65 -23.54
CA LEU A 208 9.00 -24.71 -22.83
C LEU A 208 8.06 -25.79 -22.26
N PHE A 209 6.87 -25.39 -21.79
CA PHE A 209 5.85 -26.37 -21.36
C PHE A 209 5.26 -27.15 -22.54
N ASN A 210 5.04 -26.51 -23.69
CA ASN A 210 4.60 -27.18 -24.92
C ASN A 210 5.65 -28.18 -25.42
N ASP A 211 6.94 -27.86 -25.25
CA ASP A 211 8.07 -28.75 -25.54
C ASP A 211 8.23 -29.90 -24.53
N GLY A 212 7.30 -30.03 -23.56
CA GLY A 212 7.28 -31.11 -22.58
C GLY A 212 8.26 -30.96 -21.41
N TRP A 213 8.82 -29.77 -21.19
CA TRP A 213 9.77 -29.57 -20.10
C TRP A 213 9.09 -29.61 -18.73
N THR A 214 9.79 -30.16 -17.74
CA THR A 214 9.31 -30.22 -16.35
C THR A 214 9.49 -28.87 -15.65
N THR A 215 8.64 -28.60 -14.65
CA THR A 215 8.71 -27.37 -13.81
C THR A 215 10.11 -27.17 -13.21
N ASN A 216 10.76 -28.25 -12.75
CA ASN A 216 12.12 -28.19 -12.19
C ASN A 216 13.13 -27.78 -13.24
N LYS A 217 13.09 -28.38 -14.43
CA LYS A 217 14.03 -28.07 -15.52
C LYS A 217 13.91 -26.60 -15.93
N ILE A 218 12.69 -26.10 -16.10
CA ILE A 218 12.44 -24.69 -16.46
C ILE A 218 12.92 -23.74 -15.36
N ALA A 219 12.64 -24.05 -14.08
CA ALA A 219 13.06 -23.24 -12.94
C ALA A 219 14.59 -23.09 -12.88
N THR A 220 15.33 -24.19 -13.05
CA THR A 220 16.79 -24.19 -13.06
C THR A 220 17.35 -23.44 -14.28
N THR A 221 16.83 -23.71 -15.48
CA THR A 221 17.32 -23.09 -16.73
C THR A 221 17.07 -21.59 -16.76
N MET A 222 15.89 -21.13 -16.33
CA MET A 222 15.53 -19.71 -16.35
C MET A 222 15.89 -18.97 -15.06
N LYS A 223 16.52 -19.64 -14.09
CA LYS A 223 16.87 -19.11 -12.76
C LYS A 223 15.67 -18.48 -12.03
N PHE A 224 14.50 -19.10 -12.12
CA PHE A 224 13.30 -18.69 -11.39
C PHE A 224 13.01 -19.61 -10.21
N SER A 225 12.32 -19.08 -9.21
CA SER A 225 11.79 -19.93 -8.13
C SER A 225 10.78 -20.94 -8.66
N TRP A 226 10.83 -22.15 -8.11
CA TRP A 226 9.91 -23.24 -8.46
C TRP A 226 8.44 -22.81 -8.39
N ALA A 227 8.07 -22.10 -7.32
CA ALA A 227 6.71 -21.58 -7.12
C ALA A 227 6.25 -20.62 -8.24
N THR A 228 7.17 -19.87 -8.83
CA THR A 228 6.85 -18.96 -9.95
C THR A 228 6.52 -19.74 -11.21
N VAL A 229 7.32 -20.75 -11.53
CA VAL A 229 7.12 -21.63 -12.70
C VAL A 229 5.83 -22.45 -12.52
N GLN A 230 5.57 -22.95 -11.31
CA GLN A 230 4.34 -23.70 -11.02
C GLN A 230 3.08 -22.85 -11.16
N ARG A 231 3.10 -21.59 -10.71
CA ARG A 231 2.00 -20.64 -10.95
C ARG A 231 1.80 -20.37 -12.44
N CYS A 232 2.88 -20.29 -13.21
CA CYS A 232 2.81 -20.11 -14.66
C CYS A 232 2.20 -21.34 -15.35
N LYS A 233 2.54 -22.56 -14.90
CA LYS A 233 1.98 -23.82 -15.38
C LYS A 233 0.46 -23.92 -15.19
N ALA A 234 -0.08 -23.45 -14.06
CA ALA A 234 -1.52 -23.42 -13.83
C ALA A 234 -2.25 -22.56 -14.87
N ASN A 235 -1.76 -21.33 -15.09
CA ASN A 235 -2.31 -20.42 -16.10
C ASN A 235 -2.15 -20.98 -17.53
N TRP A 236 -1.05 -21.68 -17.81
CA TRP A 236 -0.82 -22.35 -19.10
C TRP A 236 -1.87 -23.42 -19.38
N TRP A 237 -2.18 -24.26 -18.37
CA TRP A 237 -3.24 -25.26 -18.48
C TRP A 237 -4.62 -24.64 -18.71
N GLU A 238 -4.96 -23.57 -17.99
CA GLU A 238 -6.21 -22.83 -18.20
C GLU A 238 -6.32 -22.27 -19.62
N ALA A 239 -5.24 -21.67 -20.13
CA ALA A 239 -5.19 -21.14 -21.49
C ALA A 239 -5.34 -22.25 -22.56
N LYS A 240 -4.66 -23.38 -22.36
CA LYS A 240 -4.75 -24.54 -23.27
C LYS A 240 -6.16 -25.14 -23.31
N ASN A 241 -6.84 -25.19 -22.18
CA ASN A 241 -8.21 -25.72 -22.09
C ASN A 241 -9.28 -24.75 -22.62
N THR A 242 -8.98 -23.45 -22.72
CA THR A 242 -9.91 -22.44 -23.25
C THR A 242 -9.88 -22.34 -24.78
N GLN A 243 -8.83 -22.88 -25.42
CA GLN A 243 -8.66 -22.86 -26.88
C GLN A 243 -9.24 -24.11 -27.59
N VAL A 244 -9.88 -25.01 -26.84
CA VAL A 244 -10.60 -26.19 -27.34
C VAL A 244 -12.10 -25.91 -27.29
#